data_AF-A0A1Q4GK92-F1
#
_entry.id   AF-A0A1Q4GK92-F1
#
_cell.length_a   1.000
_cell.length_b   1.000
_cell.length_c   1.000
_cell.angle_alpha   90.00
_cell.angle_beta   90.00
_cell.angle_gamma   90.00
#
_symmetry.space_group_name_H-M   'P 1'
#
loop_
_entity.id
_entity.type
_entity.pdbx_description
1 polymer ?
#
loop_
_entity_poly.entity_id
_entity_poly.type
_entity_poly.pdbx_seq_one_letter_code
_entity_poly.pdbx_strand_id
1 'polypeptide(L)'
;MVLGKYDFKYHECFAGAELPDRDDELTLLDNNKYRSSFFGNGEYHVAYGVFDTRLVLRYSGGTASCELVIKKRGNSIVIVVDDTCDFFYEKAD
;
A
#
# COMPACT_ATOMS: atom_id res chain seq x y z
N MET A 1 17.15 3.46 6.10
CA MET A 1 17.43 2.60 4.92
C MET A 1 16.12 2.31 4.21
N VAL A 2 16.08 2.33 2.88
CA VAL A 2 14.87 1.96 2.13
C VAL A 2 14.82 0.43 2.01
N LEU A 3 13.69 -0.18 2.35
CA LEU A 3 13.45 -1.63 2.20
C LEU A 3 12.75 -1.98 0.89
N GLY A 4 11.89 -1.09 0.42
CA GLY A 4 11.19 -1.25 -0.85
C GLY A 4 10.46 0.01 -1.26
N LYS A 5 10.40 0.24 -2.56
CA LYS A 5 9.56 1.24 -3.21
C LYS A 5 8.50 0.50 -4.01
N TYR A 6 7.30 1.03 -4.02
CA TYR A 6 6.18 0.43 -4.72
C TYR A 6 5.42 1.51 -5.47
N ASP A 7 5.27 1.33 -6.77
CA ASP A 7 4.60 2.28 -7.66
C ASP A 7 3.11 1.94 -7.75
N PHE A 8 2.26 2.96 -7.68
CA PHE A 8 0.83 2.79 -7.88
C PHE A 8 0.54 2.41 -9.35
N LYS A 9 -0.18 1.30 -9.56
CA LYS A 9 -0.62 0.84 -10.87
C LYS A 9 -2.09 1.18 -11.04
N TYR A 10 -2.33 2.19 -11.87
CA TYR A 10 -3.65 2.71 -12.21
C TYR A 10 -4.05 2.31 -13.64
N HIS A 11 -5.35 2.13 -13.86
CA HIS A 11 -5.98 2.06 -15.18
C HIS A 11 -7.39 2.67 -15.13
N GLU A 12 -8.04 2.88 -16.28
CA GLU A 12 -9.35 3.52 -16.32
C GLU A 12 -10.45 2.61 -15.74
N CYS A 13 -10.88 2.92 -14.51
CA CYS A 13 -12.00 2.27 -13.84
C CYS A 13 -12.74 3.29 -12.95
N PHE A 14 -14.05 3.10 -12.76
CA PHE A 14 -14.86 4.00 -11.92
C PHE A 14 -14.70 3.62 -10.45
N ALA A 15 -13.82 4.35 -9.75
CA ALA A 15 -13.58 4.16 -8.33
C ALA A 15 -14.65 4.86 -7.48
N GLY A 16 -15.18 4.18 -6.47
CA GLY A 16 -16.14 4.74 -5.52
C GLY A 16 -15.50 5.46 -4.33
N ALA A 17 -14.17 5.48 -4.25
CA ALA A 17 -13.38 6.03 -3.14
C ALA A 17 -12.27 6.95 -3.64
N GLU A 18 -11.72 7.74 -2.72
CA GLU A 18 -10.50 8.52 -2.98
C GLU A 18 -9.33 7.58 -3.25
N LEU A 19 -8.53 7.90 -4.28
CA LEU A 19 -7.42 7.07 -4.74
C LEU A 19 -6.10 7.82 -4.64
N PRO A 20 -4.97 7.09 -4.57
CA PRO A 20 -3.66 7.67 -4.79
C PRO A 20 -3.56 8.35 -6.16
N ASP A 21 -2.73 9.40 -6.22
CA ASP A 21 -2.33 10.00 -7.48
C ASP A 21 -1.59 8.98 -8.37
N ARG A 22 -1.64 9.18 -9.70
CA ARG A 22 -1.08 8.22 -10.67
C ARG A 22 0.43 7.99 -10.50
N ASP A 23 1.13 8.95 -9.92
CA ASP A 23 2.56 8.94 -9.62
C ASP A 23 2.86 8.70 -8.14
N ASP A 24 1.87 8.29 -7.33
CA ASP A 24 2.10 7.96 -5.93
C ASP A 24 3.04 6.75 -5.78
N GLU A 25 4.02 6.91 -4.89
CA GLU A 25 4.96 5.87 -4.51
C GLU A 25 4.80 5.57 -3.01
N LEU A 26 4.54 4.31 -2.67
CA LEU A 26 4.64 3.82 -1.30
C LEU A 26 6.06 3.34 -1.03
N THR A 27 6.79 4.05 -0.19
CA THR A 27 8.13 3.66 0.26
C THR A 27 8.07 3.04 1.65
N LEU A 28 8.52 1.78 1.78
CA LEU A 28 8.77 1.12 3.06
C LEU A 28 10.23 1.33 3.47
N LEU A 29 10.42 1.80 4.70
CA LEU A 29 11.70 2.10 5.31
C LEU A 29 12.03 1.10 6.40
N ASP A 30 13.31 1.07 6.79
CA ASP A 30 13.75 0.46 8.03
C ASP A 30 13.04 1.06 9.25
N ASN A 31 13.10 0.33 10.37
CA ASN A 31 12.43 0.70 11.61
C ASN A 31 10.90 0.81 11.49
N ASN A 32 10.29 0.02 10.60
CA ASN A 32 8.84 -0.07 10.45
C ASN A 32 8.19 1.28 10.09
N LYS A 33 8.85 2.11 9.29
CA LYS A 33 8.31 3.41 8.84
C LYS A 33 7.94 3.40 7.37
N TYR A 34 6.94 4.19 6.98
CA TYR A 34 6.56 4.35 5.57
C TYR A 34 6.46 5.82 5.17
N ARG A 35 6.48 6.05 3.85
CA ARG A 35 6.18 7.34 3.21
C ARG A 35 5.35 7.12 1.96
N SER A 36 4.35 7.97 1.74
CA SER A 36 3.53 8.05 0.52
C SER A 36 2.97 9.48 0.43
N SER A 37 2.79 9.99 -0.78
CA SER A 37 2.13 11.29 -0.99
C SER A 37 0.65 11.22 -0.60
N PHE A 38 -0.01 10.09 -0.86
CA PHE A 38 -1.40 9.84 -0.54
C PHE A 38 -1.62 9.45 0.93
N PHE A 39 -0.93 8.41 1.42
CA PHE A 39 -1.09 7.93 2.80
C PHE A 39 -0.27 8.73 3.83
N GLY A 40 0.45 9.76 3.40
CA GLY A 40 1.36 10.52 4.25
C GLY A 40 2.52 9.69 4.80
N ASN A 41 2.92 9.96 6.03
CA ASN A 41 4.07 9.30 6.67
C ASN A 41 3.67 8.71 8.02
N GLY A 42 4.26 7.56 8.35
CA GLY A 42 3.90 6.87 9.57
C GLY A 42 4.67 5.60 9.83
N GLU A 43 4.06 4.75 10.63
CA GLU A 43 4.57 3.42 10.95
C GLU A 43 3.75 2.36 10.22
N TYR A 44 4.40 1.27 9.82
CA TYR A 44 3.70 0.13 9.23
C TYR A 44 4.02 -1.15 9.99
N HIS A 45 3.13 -2.13 9.90
CA HIS A 45 3.43 -3.51 10.24
C HIS A 45 2.68 -4.46 9.32
N VAL A 46 3.12 -5.70 9.27
CA VAL A 46 2.43 -6.77 8.56
C VAL A 46 1.57 -7.54 9.57
N ALA A 47 0.28 -7.65 9.29
CA ALA A 47 -0.66 -8.44 10.06
C ALA A 47 -1.02 -9.71 9.28
N TYR A 48 -0.91 -10.86 9.93
CA TYR A 48 -1.24 -12.17 9.35
C TYR A 48 -2.61 -12.62 9.86
N GLY A 49 -3.60 -12.64 8.97
CA GLY A 49 -4.90 -13.23 9.20
C GLY A 49 -4.96 -14.68 8.74
N VAL A 50 -6.08 -15.35 9.05
CA VAL A 50 -6.34 -16.74 8.60
C VAL A 50 -6.54 -16.81 7.08
N PHE A 51 -7.13 -15.76 6.48
CA PHE A 51 -7.48 -15.73 5.06
C PHE A 51 -6.64 -14.75 4.24
N ASP A 52 -6.03 -13.76 4.89
CA ASP A 52 -5.28 -12.70 4.21
C ASP A 52 -4.05 -12.28 5.00
N THR A 53 -3.10 -11.65 4.31
CA THR A 53 -1.99 -10.91 4.93
C THR A 53 -2.18 -9.44 4.59
N ARG A 54 -2.05 -8.56 5.58
CA ARG A 54 -2.32 -7.13 5.43
C ARG A 54 -1.09 -6.30 5.77
N LEU A 55 -0.88 -5.24 4.99
CA LEU A 55 -0.03 -4.13 5.35
C LEU A 55 -0.87 -3.09 6.08
N VAL A 56 -0.58 -2.87 7.36
CA VAL A 56 -1.29 -1.88 8.17
C VAL A 56 -0.44 -0.62 8.27
N LEU A 57 -0.96 0.49 7.79
CA LEU A 57 -0.34 1.82 7.82
C LEU A 57 -0.96 2.64 8.96
N ARG A 58 -0.16 3.06 9.93
CA ARG A 58 -0.55 3.94 11.04
C ARG A 58 0.02 5.33 10.83
N TYR A 59 -0.86 6.33 10.73
CA TYR A 59 -0.46 7.71 10.47
C TYR A 59 0.31 8.31 11.66
N SER A 60 1.35 9.10 11.37
CA SER A 60 2.11 9.80 12.43
C SER A 60 1.22 10.74 13.23
N GLY A 61 1.22 10.61 14.56
CA GLY A 61 0.54 11.57 15.46
C GLY A 61 -0.97 11.35 15.63
N GLY A 62 -1.52 10.21 15.22
CA GLY A 62 -2.94 9.89 15.38
C GLY A 62 -3.22 8.42 15.73
N THR A 63 -4.50 8.10 15.90
CA THR A 63 -5.01 6.73 16.11
C THR A 63 -5.57 6.08 14.84
N ALA A 64 -5.62 6.83 13.74
CA ALA A 64 -6.12 6.33 12.47
C ALA A 64 -5.13 5.34 11.84
N SER A 65 -5.67 4.35 11.14
CA SER A 65 -4.89 3.42 10.33
C SER A 65 -5.63 3.06 9.05
N CYS A 66 -4.86 2.72 8.01
CA CYS A 66 -5.34 2.11 6.79
C CYS A 66 -4.82 0.68 6.71
N GLU A 67 -5.64 -0.25 6.21
CA GLU A 67 -5.24 -1.64 6.00
C GLU A 67 -5.31 -1.96 4.50
N LEU A 68 -4.20 -2.44 3.95
CA LEU A 68 -4.07 -2.82 2.55
C LEU A 68 -3.79 -4.31 2.46
N VAL A 69 -4.42 -5.02 1.53
CA VAL A 69 -4.22 -6.47 1.40
C VAL A 69 -2.96 -6.76 0.59
N ILE A 70 -2.09 -7.64 1.09
CA ILE A 70 -0.95 -8.15 0.33
C ILE A 70 -1.38 -9.42 -0.39
N LYS A 71 -1.32 -9.44 -1.72
CA LYS A 71 -1.66 -10.61 -2.54
C LYS A 71 -0.52 -10.96 -3.50
N LYS A 72 -0.42 -12.25 -3.84
CA LYS A 72 0.41 -12.70 -4.95
C LYS A 72 -0.39 -12.56 -6.26
N ARG A 73 0.17 -11.89 -7.25
CA ARG A 73 -0.39 -11.76 -8.60
C ARG A 73 0.62 -12.28 -9.62
N GLY A 74 0.34 -13.45 -10.20
CA GLY A 74 1.31 -14.13 -11.05
C GLY A 74 2.59 -14.43 -10.27
N ASN A 75 3.70 -13.82 -10.68
CA ASN A 75 5.01 -13.93 -9.99
C ASN A 75 5.33 -12.73 -9.09
N SER A 76 4.49 -11.70 -9.08
CA SER A 76 4.69 -10.49 -8.26
C SER A 76 3.92 -10.57 -6.95
N ILE A 77 4.39 -9.84 -5.93
CA ILE A 77 3.62 -9.51 -4.72
C ILE A 77 3.15 -8.08 -4.88
N VAL A 78 1.85 -7.86 -4.69
CA VAL A 78 1.20 -6.54 -4.82
C VAL A 78 0.50 -6.16 -3.52
N ILE A 79 0.38 -4.86 -3.29
CA ILE A 79 -0.37 -4.27 -2.17
C ILE A 79 -1.64 -3.67 -2.75
N VAL A 80 -2.78 -4.32 -2.51
CA VAL A 80 -4.06 -3.98 -3.11
C VAL A 80 -4.66 -2.76 -2.40
N VAL A 81 -5.04 -1.76 -3.21
CA VAL A 81 -5.76 -0.56 -2.79
C VAL A 81 -7.26 -0.72 -3.03
N ASP A 82 -7.63 -1.22 -4.21
CA ASP A 82 -9.02 -1.50 -4.58
C ASP A 82 -9.07 -2.79 -5.41
N ASP A 83 -9.80 -3.79 -4.94
CA ASP A 83 -9.92 -5.09 -5.62
C ASP A 83 -10.94 -5.07 -6.77
N THR A 84 -11.93 -4.16 -6.72
CA THR A 84 -12.99 -4.04 -7.73
C THR A 84 -12.42 -3.47 -9.03
N CYS A 85 -11.63 -2.42 -8.89
CA CYS A 85 -10.96 -1.77 -9.99
C CYS A 85 -9.53 -2.27 -10.19
N ASP A 86 -9.07 -3.28 -9.46
CA ASP A 86 -7.71 -3.84 -9.60
C ASP A 86 -6.62 -2.76 -9.53
N PHE A 87 -6.71 -1.89 -8.53
CA PHE A 87 -5.71 -0.88 -8.21
C PHE A 87 -4.79 -1.39 -7.10
N PHE A 88 -3.48 -1.30 -7.33
CA PHE A 88 -2.49 -1.87 -6.45
C PHE A 88 -1.16 -1.16 -6.57
N TYR A 89 -0.34 -1.27 -5.54
CA TYR A 89 1.08 -0.98 -5.64
C TYR A 89 1.85 -2.23 -6.01
N GLU A 90 2.79 -2.09 -6.95
CA GLU A 90 3.75 -3.13 -7.32
C GLU A 90 5.16 -2.65 -7.01
N LYS A 91 6.03 -3.56 -6.57
CA LYS A 91 7.41 -3.23 -6.21
C LYS A 91 8.15 -2.62 -7.41
N ALA A 92 8.74 -1.45 -7.23
CA ALA A 92 9.64 -0.84 -8.20
C ALA A 92 10.98 -1.60 -8.20
N ASP A 93 11.55 -1.81 -9.40
CA ASP A 93 12.83 -2.47 -9.61
C ASP A 93 14.04 -1.67 -9.07
#